data_AF-A0A8H7LD33-F1
#
_entry.id   AF-A0A8H7LD33-F1
#
_cell.length_a   1.000
_cell.length_b   1.000
_cell.length_c   1.000
_cell.angle_alpha   90.00
_cell.angle_beta   90.00
_cell.angle_gamma   90.00
#
_symmetry.space_group_name_H-M   'P 1'
#
loop_
_entity.id
_entity.type
_entity.pdbx_description
1 polymer ?
#
loop_
_entity_poly.entity_id
_entity_poly.type
_entity_poly.pdbx_seq_one_letter_code
_entity_poly.pdbx_strand_id
1 'polypeptide(L)'
;MQKEEEEELDDDERDLAEAGSNQVDDSYAGTMTAHDYGTEDIEGLEAEINSRFGEVSEDEMKFEFEENGEFDVMPVENGSKNTQTPISDDVNYHLSVVAPCSHHGKCPLQLGDPKFYKISGHQHRLQFCSFNQVVERPKYTMELKRGKRLATSWNKSAEDGFGLDKLAKSTRKQLEGSGRPGGNNSESGNFSYLIMHRARNDKEAISAIKDARDHSHEDSEAMPRILETPEKVKKNVRLKVCAPLGNIEYWQIPRSTGKQAYHDARKARQGDLWALGKKSAVVKAQLLEANMEKLKRMSNMQRKFVMKEKRKQQLKKLVSRLASDFDDPLDELDQLATDLEQLKKYRLKGKKAGYDVDLRRYDGK
;
A
#
# COMPACT_ATOMS: atom_id res chain seq x y z
N MET A 1 -28.69 -34.38 14.19
CA MET A 1 -27.86 -33.97 13.04
C MET A 1 -26.99 -32.77 13.42
N GLN A 2 -26.21 -32.92 14.49
CA GLN A 2 -25.30 -31.91 15.04
C GLN A 2 -24.16 -32.67 15.72
N LYS A 3 -23.45 -33.50 14.93
CA LYS A 3 -22.37 -34.34 15.47
C LYS A 3 -21.27 -34.70 14.45
N GLU A 4 -21.17 -33.97 13.34
CA GLU A 4 -20.20 -34.27 12.27
C GLU A 4 -19.36 -33.05 11.84
N GLU A 5 -19.36 -31.95 12.61
CA GLU A 5 -18.62 -30.73 12.25
C GLU A 5 -17.47 -30.37 13.22
N GLU A 6 -17.18 -31.23 14.21
CA GLU A 6 -16.11 -31.00 15.20
C GLU A 6 -14.84 -31.85 14.97
N GLU A 7 -14.75 -32.65 13.90
CA GLU A 7 -13.65 -33.62 13.68
C GLU A 7 -12.74 -33.29 12.47
N GLU A 8 -12.75 -32.04 11.98
CA GLU A 8 -11.95 -31.63 10.80
C GLU A 8 -10.96 -30.49 11.07
N LEU A 9 -10.67 -30.19 12.34
CA LEU A 9 -9.83 -29.05 12.75
C LEU A 9 -8.59 -29.43 13.59
N ASP A 10 -8.32 -30.73 13.76
CA ASP A 10 -7.22 -31.25 14.60
C ASP A 10 -6.09 -31.97 13.82
N ASP A 11 -6.07 -31.84 12.49
CA ASP A 11 -5.07 -32.50 11.63
C ASP A 11 -4.01 -31.53 11.06
N ASP A 12 -4.28 -30.21 11.00
CA ASP A 12 -3.30 -29.22 10.52
C ASP A 12 -2.22 -28.87 11.56
N GLU A 13 -2.37 -29.27 12.82
CA GLU A 13 -1.38 -29.00 13.89
C GLU A 13 -0.42 -30.18 14.16
N ARG A 14 -0.63 -31.33 13.49
CA ARG A 14 0.22 -32.53 13.64
C ARG A 14 1.35 -32.66 12.60
N ASP A 15 1.29 -31.93 11.49
CA ASP A 15 2.29 -32.03 10.41
C ASP A 15 3.51 -31.11 10.57
N LEU A 16 3.65 -30.42 11.71
CA LEU A 16 4.86 -29.65 12.05
C LEU A 16 5.78 -30.39 13.05
N ALA A 17 5.44 -31.63 13.44
CA ALA A 17 6.16 -32.40 14.45
C ALA A 17 7.12 -33.49 13.90
N GLU A 18 7.22 -33.67 12.58
CA GLU A 18 8.15 -34.62 11.97
C GLU A 18 9.09 -33.94 10.94
N ALA A 19 10.10 -33.24 11.46
CA ALA A 19 11.31 -32.94 10.71
C ALA A 19 12.53 -33.34 11.53
N GLY A 20 12.93 -34.59 11.32
CA GLY A 20 14.28 -35.14 11.42
C GLY A 20 15.27 -34.52 12.43
N SER A 21 15.52 -35.27 13.50
CA SER A 21 16.73 -35.21 14.30
C SER A 21 17.98 -35.44 13.43
N ASN A 22 18.77 -34.38 13.19
CA ASN A 22 20.19 -34.53 12.87
C ASN A 22 20.98 -34.28 14.15
N GLN A 23 21.53 -35.37 14.71
CA GLN A 23 22.61 -35.32 15.69
C GLN A 23 23.78 -34.53 15.10
N VAL A 24 24.16 -33.45 15.79
CA VAL A 24 25.46 -32.82 15.61
C VAL A 24 26.23 -33.12 16.87
N ASP A 25 27.34 -33.84 16.71
CA ASP A 25 28.21 -34.31 17.77
C ASP A 25 28.86 -33.13 18.52
N ASP A 26 28.49 -32.96 19.79
CA ASP A 26 29.10 -32.05 20.76
C ASP A 26 30.48 -32.57 21.20
N SER A 27 31.50 -32.35 20.36
CA SER A 27 32.88 -32.68 20.74
C SER A 27 33.92 -31.68 20.24
N TYR A 28 33.69 -30.38 20.45
CA TYR A 28 34.80 -29.42 20.57
C TYR A 28 34.38 -28.09 21.23
N ALA A 29 33.99 -28.15 22.51
CA ALA A 29 33.90 -26.94 23.34
C ALA A 29 35.31 -26.49 23.78
N GLY A 30 36.05 -25.89 22.86
CA GLY A 30 37.24 -25.09 23.17
C GLY A 30 36.80 -23.66 23.50
N THR A 31 36.85 -23.29 24.77
CA THR A 31 36.72 -21.90 25.23
C THR A 31 37.74 -21.00 24.52
N MET A 32 37.31 -20.25 23.51
CA MET A 32 38.10 -19.14 22.98
C MET A 32 37.64 -17.88 23.70
N THR A 33 38.40 -17.54 24.73
CA THR A 33 38.44 -16.21 25.33
C THR A 33 38.63 -15.17 24.22
N ALA A 34 37.86 -14.08 24.27
CA ALA A 34 38.08 -12.92 23.43
C ALA A 34 39.54 -12.48 23.58
N HIS A 35 40.34 -12.72 22.55
CA HIS A 35 41.64 -12.09 22.44
C HIS A 35 41.38 -10.61 22.18
N ASP A 36 41.78 -9.78 23.14
CA ASP A 36 42.07 -8.37 22.91
C ASP A 36 43.05 -8.29 21.74
N TYR A 37 42.55 -7.99 20.54
CA TYR A 37 43.40 -7.45 19.50
C TYR A 37 43.67 -6.00 19.88
N GLY A 38 44.82 -5.79 20.51
CA GLY A 38 45.38 -4.47 20.68
C GLY A 38 45.42 -3.76 19.33
N THR A 39 45.13 -2.48 19.35
CA THR A 39 45.16 -1.57 18.19
C THR A 39 46.57 -1.39 17.58
N GLU A 40 47.53 -2.24 17.93
CA GLU A 40 48.96 -2.09 17.60
C GLU A 40 49.37 -2.88 16.34
N ASP A 41 48.59 -3.86 15.88
CA ASP A 41 48.95 -4.70 14.72
C ASP A 41 48.44 -4.17 13.37
N ILE A 42 47.68 -3.07 13.35
CA ILE A 42 47.08 -2.53 12.12
C ILE A 42 48.11 -1.73 11.31
N GLU A 43 49.07 -1.07 11.97
CA GLU A 43 50.04 -0.18 11.34
C GLU A 43 51.11 -0.92 10.52
N GLY A 44 51.41 -2.18 10.86
CA GLY A 44 52.42 -2.99 10.15
C GLY A 44 51.87 -3.76 8.94
N LEU A 45 50.58 -4.07 8.94
CA LEU A 45 49.94 -4.91 7.93
C LEU A 45 49.89 -4.23 6.56
N GLU A 46 49.63 -2.92 6.51
CA GLU A 46 49.59 -2.14 5.28
C GLU A 46 50.97 -2.11 4.59
N ALA A 47 52.05 -1.95 5.37
CA ALA A 47 53.41 -1.97 4.86
C ALA A 47 53.81 -3.35 4.30
N GLU A 48 53.38 -4.44 4.95
CA GLU A 48 53.61 -5.81 4.45
C GLU A 48 52.84 -6.09 3.15
N ILE A 49 51.59 -5.64 3.06
CA ILE A 49 50.75 -5.79 1.87
C ILE A 49 51.34 -4.99 0.69
N ASN A 50 51.72 -3.73 0.91
CA ASN A 50 52.31 -2.88 -0.12
C ASN A 50 53.68 -3.40 -0.57
N SER A 51 54.49 -3.98 0.34
CA SER A 51 55.74 -4.66 -0.02
C SER A 51 55.52 -5.89 -0.90
N ARG A 52 54.40 -6.59 -0.75
CA ARG A 52 54.14 -7.87 -1.42
C ARG A 52 53.40 -7.71 -2.75
N PHE A 53 52.51 -6.73 -2.84
CA PHE A 53 51.62 -6.52 -3.98
C PHE A 53 51.80 -5.17 -4.69
N GLY A 54 52.64 -4.27 -4.16
CA GLY A 54 52.83 -2.92 -4.68
C GLY A 54 51.78 -1.94 -4.13
N GLU A 55 52.08 -0.64 -4.21
CA GLU A 55 51.12 0.42 -3.87
C GLU A 55 50.04 0.49 -4.96
N VAL A 56 48.77 0.51 -4.55
CA VAL A 56 47.63 0.58 -5.47
C VAL A 56 47.63 1.94 -6.17
N SER A 57 47.77 1.94 -7.50
CA SER A 57 47.69 3.19 -8.28
C SER A 57 46.25 3.62 -8.49
N GLU A 58 46.01 4.93 -8.62
CA GLU A 58 44.66 5.49 -8.85
C GLU A 58 43.99 4.95 -10.12
N ASP A 59 44.77 4.46 -11.09
CA ASP A 59 44.24 3.87 -12.33
C ASP A 59 43.79 2.42 -12.15
N GLU A 60 44.28 1.70 -11.12
CA GLU A 60 43.80 0.34 -10.78
C GLU A 60 42.51 0.38 -9.94
N MET A 61 42.26 1.49 -9.24
CA MET A 61 41.01 1.73 -8.54
C MET A 61 39.88 2.22 -9.45
N LYS A 62 40.19 2.70 -10.66
CA LYS A 62 39.17 3.06 -11.65
C LYS A 62 38.55 1.79 -12.22
N PHE A 63 37.24 1.69 -12.09
CA PHE A 63 36.51 0.58 -12.69
C PHE A 63 36.44 0.75 -14.21
N GLU A 64 36.53 -0.35 -14.98
CA GLU A 64 36.44 -0.36 -16.45
C GLU A 64 35.17 0.33 -17.01
N PHE A 65 34.14 0.51 -16.17
CA PHE A 65 32.87 1.13 -16.55
C PHE A 65 32.92 2.67 -16.57
N GLU A 66 33.92 3.30 -15.95
CA GLU A 66 34.08 4.77 -15.89
C GLU A 66 34.72 5.36 -17.15
N GLU A 67 35.36 4.55 -17.99
CA GLU A 67 36.00 4.99 -19.24
C GLU A 67 34.98 5.26 -20.37
N ASN A 68 33.81 4.63 -20.27
CA ASN A 68 32.69 4.88 -21.16
C ASN A 68 31.97 6.14 -20.67
N GLY A 69 32.33 7.30 -21.21
CA GLY A 69 31.81 8.64 -20.86
C GLY A 69 30.31 8.89 -21.06
N GLU A 70 29.47 7.90 -20.79
CA GLU A 70 28.00 7.95 -20.83
C GLU A 70 27.41 7.60 -19.45
N PHE A 71 28.04 8.04 -18.36
CA PHE A 71 27.40 8.08 -17.05
C PHE A 71 27.81 9.31 -16.24
N ASP A 72 26.80 10.05 -15.79
CA ASP A 72 26.94 11.24 -14.97
C ASP A 72 26.93 10.80 -13.49
N VAL A 73 28.12 10.54 -12.93
CA VAL A 73 28.26 10.16 -11.51
C VAL A 73 28.28 11.45 -10.69
N MET A 74 27.15 11.77 -10.04
CA MET A 74 27.09 12.92 -9.13
C MET A 74 27.84 12.63 -7.82
N PRO A 75 28.86 13.42 -7.44
CA PRO A 75 29.56 13.25 -6.19
C PRO A 75 28.65 13.64 -5.02
N VAL A 76 28.52 12.73 -4.04
CA VAL A 76 27.82 13.01 -2.79
C VAL A 76 28.77 13.78 -1.86
N GLU A 77 28.95 15.06 -2.15
CA GLU A 77 29.69 15.93 -1.24
C GLU A 77 28.79 16.43 -0.10
N ASN A 78 29.10 15.93 1.09
CA ASN A 78 28.94 16.57 2.40
C ASN A 78 27.60 17.29 2.69
N GLY A 79 26.68 16.53 3.28
CA GLY A 79 25.85 17.03 4.39
C GLY A 79 25.07 18.33 4.16
N SER A 80 24.48 18.52 2.98
CA SER A 80 23.61 19.67 2.76
C SER A 80 22.28 19.47 3.48
N LYS A 81 22.10 20.25 4.54
CA LYS A 81 20.84 20.41 5.28
C LYS A 81 19.71 20.70 4.29
N ASN A 82 18.72 19.81 4.23
CA ASN A 82 17.31 20.05 3.85
C ASN A 82 17.06 21.31 3.00
N THR A 83 17.66 21.38 1.82
CA THR A 83 17.20 22.29 0.78
C THR A 83 16.57 21.38 -0.26
N GLN A 84 15.25 21.39 -0.30
CA GLN A 84 14.47 20.85 -1.41
C GLN A 84 14.82 21.68 -2.65
N THR A 85 15.96 21.39 -3.28
CA THR A 85 16.21 21.83 -4.65
C THR A 85 15.27 21.00 -5.53
N PRO A 86 14.42 21.65 -6.34
CA PRO A 86 13.53 20.93 -7.22
C PRO A 86 14.37 20.11 -8.21
N ILE A 87 13.86 18.92 -8.50
CA ILE A 87 14.28 18.06 -9.58
C ILE A 87 14.53 18.91 -10.85
N SER A 88 15.80 19.00 -11.28
CA SER A 88 16.35 19.42 -12.58
C SER A 88 15.66 20.57 -13.33
N ASP A 89 16.40 21.67 -13.55
CA ASP A 89 16.03 22.79 -14.44
C ASP A 89 16.01 22.44 -15.96
N ASP A 90 16.19 21.16 -16.34
CA ASP A 90 16.32 20.73 -17.74
C ASP A 90 15.03 20.21 -18.40
N VAL A 91 13.89 20.21 -17.70
CA VAL A 91 12.62 19.75 -18.30
C VAL A 91 11.94 20.88 -19.07
N ASN A 92 12.34 21.06 -20.33
CA ASN A 92 11.87 22.12 -21.24
C ASN A 92 10.47 21.87 -21.86
N TYR A 93 9.58 21.16 -21.18
CA TYR A 93 8.21 20.95 -21.67
C TYR A 93 7.19 20.86 -20.52
N HIS A 94 6.01 21.43 -20.76
CA HIS A 94 4.85 21.26 -19.88
C HIS A 94 4.08 19.99 -20.25
N LEU A 95 3.43 19.37 -19.27
CA LEU A 95 2.59 18.19 -19.47
C LEU A 95 1.12 18.54 -19.25
N SER A 96 0.27 18.16 -20.20
CA SER A 96 -1.18 18.19 -20.05
C SER A 96 -1.73 16.77 -20.02
N VAL A 97 -2.65 16.49 -19.09
CA VAL A 97 -3.34 15.19 -19.00
C VAL A 97 -4.42 15.11 -20.08
N VAL A 98 -4.31 14.13 -20.99
CA VAL A 98 -5.31 13.88 -22.03
C VAL A 98 -6.34 12.86 -21.57
N ALA A 99 -5.88 11.80 -20.91
CA ALA A 99 -6.74 10.76 -20.36
C ALA A 99 -6.01 10.04 -19.22
N PRO A 100 -6.70 9.52 -18.19
CA PRO A 100 -8.15 9.40 -18.09
C PRO A 100 -8.83 10.57 -17.36
N CYS A 101 -8.13 11.29 -16.49
CA CYS A 101 -8.74 12.36 -15.71
C CYS A 101 -9.09 13.55 -16.60
N SER A 102 -10.25 14.17 -16.39
CA SER A 102 -10.69 15.40 -17.05
C SER A 102 -10.20 16.67 -16.36
N HIS A 103 -9.32 16.52 -15.36
CA HIS A 103 -8.82 17.61 -14.54
C HIS A 103 -7.32 17.44 -14.30
N HIS A 104 -6.62 18.56 -14.09
CA HIS A 104 -5.19 18.57 -13.73
C HIS A 104 -4.94 18.70 -12.22
N GLY A 105 -6.00 18.81 -11.41
CA GLY A 105 -5.93 18.84 -9.95
C GLY A 105 -5.64 17.48 -9.31
N LYS A 106 -5.55 17.47 -7.97
CA LYS A 106 -5.39 16.24 -7.18
C LYS A 106 -6.57 15.30 -7.42
N CYS A 107 -6.28 14.02 -7.68
CA CYS A 107 -7.32 13.02 -7.93
C CYS A 107 -8.24 12.84 -6.71
N PRO A 108 -9.57 12.98 -6.84
CA PRO A 108 -10.49 12.87 -5.70
C PRO A 108 -10.59 11.46 -5.11
N LEU A 109 -10.14 10.44 -5.85
CA LEU A 109 -10.01 9.07 -5.33
C LEU A 109 -8.80 8.92 -4.40
N GLN A 110 -7.86 9.86 -4.45
CA GLN A 110 -6.58 9.77 -3.77
C GLN A 110 -6.40 10.88 -2.73
N LEU A 111 -6.12 10.49 -1.49
CA LEU A 111 -5.87 11.39 -0.36
C LEU A 111 -4.41 11.90 -0.31
N GLY A 112 -3.54 11.42 -1.20
CA GLY A 112 -2.11 11.73 -1.21
C GLY A 112 -1.32 10.88 -0.21
N ASP A 113 -1.44 11.17 1.09
CA ASP A 113 -0.61 10.48 2.10
C ASP A 113 -1.12 9.05 2.39
N PRO A 114 -0.27 8.01 2.26
CA PRO A 114 -0.67 6.63 2.52
C PRO A 114 -1.16 6.37 3.96
N LYS A 115 -0.76 7.24 4.90
CA LYS A 115 -1.13 7.18 6.32
C LYS A 115 -2.63 7.35 6.53
N PHE A 116 -3.29 8.13 5.69
CA PHE A 116 -4.71 8.42 5.81
C PHE A 116 -5.60 7.20 5.53
N TYR A 117 -5.14 6.26 4.70
CA TYR A 117 -5.89 5.03 4.40
C TYR A 117 -5.86 3.99 5.52
N LYS A 118 -4.93 4.13 6.48
CA LYS A 118 -4.81 3.19 7.62
C LYS A 118 -5.70 3.58 8.81
N ILE A 119 -6.41 4.71 8.72
CA ILE A 119 -7.27 5.21 9.80
C ILE A 119 -8.52 4.32 9.88
N SER A 120 -8.60 3.48 10.92
CA SER A 120 -9.81 2.73 11.26
C SER A 120 -11.00 3.68 11.47
N GLY A 121 -12.12 3.40 10.79
CA GLY A 121 -13.34 4.22 10.84
C GLY A 121 -13.47 5.30 9.76
N HIS A 122 -12.47 5.48 8.90
CA HIS A 122 -12.59 6.37 7.75
C HIS A 122 -13.25 5.67 6.54
N GLN A 123 -14.17 6.37 5.88
CA GLN A 123 -14.95 5.83 4.75
C GLN A 123 -14.15 5.72 3.44
N HIS A 124 -13.06 6.47 3.31
CA HIS A 124 -12.27 6.45 2.07
C HIS A 124 -11.18 5.39 2.16
N ARG A 125 -11.50 4.21 1.60
CA ARG A 125 -10.52 3.18 1.26
C ARG A 125 -9.72 3.63 0.04
N LEU A 126 -8.48 3.15 -0.09
CA LEU A 126 -7.68 3.36 -1.30
C LEU A 126 -8.43 2.76 -2.49
N GLN A 127 -8.82 3.60 -3.44
CA GLN A 127 -9.52 3.21 -4.66
C GLN A 127 -8.67 3.62 -5.86
N PHE A 128 -8.30 2.65 -6.70
CA PHE A 128 -7.55 2.92 -7.92
C PHE A 128 -8.50 3.34 -9.04
N CYS A 129 -8.09 4.31 -9.86
CA CYS A 129 -8.80 4.65 -11.08
C CYS A 129 -8.48 3.58 -12.13
N SER A 130 -9.33 2.55 -12.20
CA SER A 130 -9.22 1.46 -13.16
C SER A 130 -10.43 1.42 -14.07
N PHE A 131 -10.21 0.91 -15.28
CA PHE A 131 -11.24 0.74 -16.30
C PHE A 131 -11.31 -0.74 -16.67
N ASN A 132 -12.53 -1.27 -16.76
CA ASN A 132 -12.74 -2.65 -17.17
C ASN A 132 -12.85 -2.75 -18.70
N GLN A 133 -12.08 -3.65 -19.31
CA GLN A 133 -12.23 -4.00 -20.71
C GLN A 133 -12.34 -5.51 -20.86
N VAL A 134 -13.32 -5.92 -21.66
CA VAL A 134 -13.52 -7.31 -22.03
C VAL A 134 -12.64 -7.58 -23.26
N VAL A 135 -11.59 -8.36 -23.06
CA VAL A 135 -10.66 -8.79 -24.11
C VAL A 135 -10.91 -10.26 -24.44
N GLU A 136 -10.59 -10.68 -25.65
CA GLU A 136 -10.56 -12.10 -25.97
C GLU A 136 -9.34 -12.74 -25.31
N ARG A 137 -9.51 -13.93 -24.72
CA ARG A 137 -8.38 -14.66 -24.13
C ARG A 137 -7.37 -15.04 -25.21
N PRO A 138 -6.07 -15.11 -24.88
CA PRO A 138 -5.08 -15.66 -25.79
C PRO A 138 -5.48 -17.06 -26.28
N LYS A 139 -5.23 -17.35 -27.57
CA LYS A 139 -5.54 -18.66 -28.16
C LYS A 139 -4.98 -19.82 -27.35
N TYR A 140 -3.76 -19.67 -26.83
CA TYR A 140 -3.11 -20.68 -26.00
C TYR A 140 -3.94 -21.09 -24.78
N THR A 141 -4.40 -20.11 -23.98
CA THR A 141 -5.16 -20.39 -22.75
C THR A 141 -6.55 -20.95 -23.07
N MET A 142 -7.13 -20.54 -24.20
CA MET A 142 -8.38 -21.12 -24.70
C MET A 142 -8.22 -22.58 -25.12
N GLU A 143 -7.16 -22.90 -25.88
CA GLU A 143 -6.88 -24.26 -26.34
C GLU A 143 -6.52 -25.20 -25.19
N LEU A 144 -5.74 -24.71 -24.21
CA LEU A 144 -5.38 -25.46 -23.02
C LEU A 144 -6.62 -25.79 -22.17
N LYS A 145 -7.47 -24.80 -21.85
CA LYS A 145 -8.72 -25.02 -21.09
C LYS A 145 -9.73 -25.91 -21.82
N ARG A 146 -9.67 -25.95 -23.16
CA ARG A 146 -10.47 -26.85 -23.99
C ARG A 146 -9.80 -28.23 -24.18
N GLY A 147 -8.68 -28.51 -23.53
CA GLY A 147 -7.94 -29.77 -23.71
C GLY A 147 -7.42 -30.00 -25.13
N LYS A 148 -7.52 -29.01 -26.03
CA LYS A 148 -7.14 -29.15 -27.45
C LYS A 148 -5.65 -29.36 -27.61
N ARG A 149 -4.82 -28.67 -26.81
CA ARG A 149 -3.36 -28.87 -26.78
C ARG A 149 -2.93 -30.20 -26.19
N LEU A 150 -3.74 -30.79 -25.31
CA LEU A 150 -3.45 -32.12 -24.76
C LEU A 150 -3.81 -33.23 -25.76
N ALA A 151 -4.73 -32.94 -26.68
CA ALA A 151 -5.19 -33.86 -27.72
C ALA A 151 -4.53 -33.63 -29.11
N THR A 152 -3.49 -32.80 -29.19
CA THR A 152 -2.72 -32.61 -30.44
C THR A 152 -1.96 -33.88 -30.81
N SER A 153 -1.94 -34.19 -32.11
CA SER A 153 -1.09 -35.26 -32.63
C SER A 153 0.38 -34.91 -32.47
N TRP A 154 1.19 -35.94 -32.19
CA TRP A 154 2.65 -35.84 -32.17
C TRP A 154 3.17 -35.18 -33.45
N ASN A 155 3.90 -34.07 -33.31
CA ASN A 155 4.64 -33.51 -34.43
C ASN A 155 5.99 -34.21 -34.52
N LYS A 156 6.12 -35.13 -35.48
CA LYS A 156 7.36 -35.91 -35.70
C LYS A 156 8.55 -35.06 -36.14
N SER A 157 8.32 -33.80 -36.48
CA SER A 157 9.34 -32.86 -36.97
C SER A 157 9.80 -31.84 -35.91
N ALA A 158 9.23 -31.85 -34.70
CA ALA A 158 9.68 -31.02 -33.59
C ALA A 158 10.65 -31.81 -32.71
N GLU A 159 11.81 -31.24 -32.38
CA GLU A 159 12.87 -31.90 -31.59
C GLU A 159 12.42 -32.19 -30.14
N ASP A 160 11.63 -31.30 -29.54
CA ASP A 160 10.96 -31.49 -28.24
C ASP A 160 9.52 -32.03 -28.46
N GLY A 161 9.40 -33.34 -28.61
CA GLY A 161 8.12 -33.98 -28.89
C GLY A 161 7.11 -33.90 -27.73
N PHE A 162 6.04 -33.11 -27.91
CA PHE A 162 4.83 -33.15 -27.08
C PHE A 162 3.65 -33.76 -27.88
N GLY A 163 2.99 -34.81 -27.36
CA GLY A 163 1.72 -35.34 -27.90
C GLY A 163 1.51 -36.86 -27.77
N LEU A 164 0.40 -37.37 -28.33
CA LEU A 164 0.06 -38.81 -28.36
C LEU A 164 0.08 -39.33 -29.82
N ASP A 165 0.87 -40.36 -30.12
CA ASP A 165 1.20 -40.81 -31.50
C ASP A 165 0.13 -41.68 -32.17
N LYS A 166 -0.71 -42.40 -31.42
CA LYS A 166 -1.63 -43.44 -31.96
C LYS A 166 -3.04 -43.43 -31.39
N LEU A 167 -3.71 -42.28 -31.37
CA LEU A 167 -5.15 -42.23 -31.05
C LEU A 167 -6.03 -42.00 -32.27
N ALA A 168 -7.13 -42.73 -32.34
CA ALA A 168 -8.17 -42.55 -33.35
C ALA A 168 -8.77 -41.13 -33.26
N LYS A 169 -9.27 -40.61 -34.41
CA LYS A 169 -9.87 -39.26 -34.48
C LYS A 169 -11.06 -39.10 -33.53
N SER A 170 -11.82 -40.17 -33.28
CA SER A 170 -12.94 -40.22 -32.32
C SER A 170 -12.46 -40.07 -30.87
N THR A 171 -11.43 -40.82 -30.48
CA THR A 171 -10.83 -40.75 -29.15
C THR A 171 -10.12 -39.41 -28.91
N ARG A 172 -9.49 -38.83 -29.95
CA ARG A 172 -8.95 -37.47 -29.90
C ARG A 172 -10.04 -36.43 -29.65
N LYS A 173 -11.19 -36.54 -30.32
CA LYS A 173 -12.33 -35.64 -30.11
C LYS A 173 -12.97 -35.78 -28.72
N GLN A 174 -12.83 -36.94 -28.07
CA GLN A 174 -13.24 -37.13 -26.67
C GLN A 174 -12.23 -36.52 -25.68
N LEU A 175 -10.93 -36.61 -25.98
CA LEU A 175 -9.86 -35.98 -25.20
C LEU A 175 -9.80 -34.46 -25.38
N GLU A 176 -10.13 -33.97 -26.57
CA GLU A 176 -10.46 -32.57 -26.84
C GLU A 176 -11.73 -32.25 -26.05
N GLY A 177 -11.56 -31.88 -24.78
CA GLY A 177 -12.66 -31.45 -23.95
C GLY A 177 -13.50 -30.43 -24.72
N SER A 178 -14.81 -30.66 -24.80
CA SER A 178 -15.73 -29.59 -25.14
C SER A 178 -15.76 -28.67 -23.92
N GLY A 179 -14.74 -27.83 -23.76
CA GLY A 179 -14.64 -26.89 -22.64
C GLY A 179 -16.00 -26.21 -22.43
N ARG A 180 -16.35 -25.93 -21.16
CA ARG A 180 -17.72 -25.59 -20.71
C ARG A 180 -18.64 -25.07 -21.84
N PRO A 181 -19.63 -25.87 -22.30
CA PRO A 181 -20.57 -25.45 -23.34
C PRO A 181 -21.20 -24.10 -22.99
N GLY A 182 -21.09 -23.12 -23.91
CA GLY A 182 -21.57 -21.75 -23.68
C GLY A 182 -20.65 -20.85 -22.85
N GLY A 183 -19.43 -21.28 -22.52
CA GLY A 183 -18.44 -20.44 -21.84
C GLY A 183 -17.89 -19.35 -22.77
N ASN A 184 -17.94 -18.08 -22.32
CA ASN A 184 -17.36 -16.98 -23.07
C ASN A 184 -15.84 -17.15 -23.18
N ASN A 185 -15.32 -16.89 -24.39
CA ASN A 185 -13.88 -16.86 -24.69
C ASN A 185 -13.20 -15.58 -24.19
N SER A 186 -13.94 -14.69 -23.54
CA SER A 186 -13.45 -13.41 -23.08
C SER A 186 -12.98 -13.44 -21.62
N GLU A 187 -12.11 -12.50 -21.31
CA GLU A 187 -11.63 -12.17 -19.97
C GLU A 187 -11.82 -10.67 -19.75
N SER A 188 -12.22 -10.31 -18.53
CA SER A 188 -12.33 -8.92 -18.13
C SER A 188 -11.04 -8.50 -17.45
N GLY A 189 -10.26 -7.64 -18.10
CA GLY A 189 -9.07 -7.02 -17.53
C GLY A 189 -9.40 -5.65 -16.95
N ASN A 190 -8.84 -5.33 -15.78
CA ASN A 190 -8.86 -3.97 -15.24
C ASN A 190 -7.52 -3.32 -15.57
N PHE A 191 -7.55 -2.16 -16.24
CA PHE A 191 -6.35 -1.43 -16.64
C PHE A 191 -6.42 0.00 -16.09
N SER A 192 -5.26 0.51 -15.68
CA SER A 192 -5.06 1.91 -15.33
C SER A 192 -4.03 2.48 -16.29
N TYR A 193 -4.36 3.59 -16.93
CA TYR A 193 -3.48 4.27 -17.87
C TYR A 193 -3.42 5.75 -17.53
N LEU A 194 -2.37 6.42 -18.00
CA LEU A 194 -2.23 7.86 -17.98
C LEU A 194 -1.58 8.27 -19.30
N ILE A 195 -2.28 9.08 -20.07
CA ILE A 195 -1.81 9.65 -21.33
C ILE A 195 -1.64 11.14 -21.09
N MET A 196 -0.42 11.61 -21.34
CA MET A 196 -0.06 13.02 -21.21
C MET A 196 0.44 13.53 -22.56
N HIS A 197 0.04 14.76 -22.89
CA HIS A 197 0.53 15.50 -24.03
C HIS A 197 1.66 16.43 -23.58
N ARG A 198 2.77 16.43 -24.32
CA ARG A 198 3.87 17.38 -24.11
C ARG A 198 3.58 18.65 -24.88
N ALA A 199 3.52 19.78 -24.19
CA ALA A 199 3.41 21.10 -24.78
C ALA A 199 4.79 21.76 -24.87
N ARG A 200 4.98 22.58 -25.91
CA ARG A 200 6.18 23.41 -26.06
C ARG A 200 6.22 24.50 -24.99
N ASN A 201 7.42 24.92 -24.61
CA ASN A 201 7.68 25.97 -23.62
C ASN A 201 7.78 27.37 -24.22
N ASP A 202 7.00 27.66 -25.25
CA ASP A 202 6.92 29.02 -25.80
C ASP A 202 6.24 29.94 -24.78
N LYS A 203 6.62 31.23 -24.71
CA LYS A 203 6.05 32.17 -23.73
C LYS A 203 4.51 32.26 -23.84
N GLU A 204 4.00 32.22 -25.07
CA GLU A 204 2.57 32.20 -25.38
C GLU A 204 1.89 30.91 -24.89
N ALA A 205 2.54 29.76 -25.10
CA ALA A 205 2.05 28.48 -24.61
C ALA A 205 2.01 28.44 -23.08
N ILE A 206 3.02 29.01 -22.41
CA ILE A 206 3.05 29.12 -20.95
C ILE A 206 1.91 30.01 -20.44
N SER A 207 1.60 31.13 -21.11
CA SER A 207 0.44 31.96 -20.73
C SER A 207 -0.87 31.21 -20.92
N ALA A 208 -1.06 30.50 -22.03
CA ALA A 208 -2.26 29.71 -22.27
C ALA A 208 -2.43 28.57 -21.25
N ILE A 209 -1.32 27.92 -20.84
CA ILE A 209 -1.35 26.87 -19.82
C ILE A 209 -1.72 27.43 -18.44
N LYS A 210 -1.26 28.64 -18.11
CA LYS A 210 -1.64 29.32 -16.85
C LYS A 210 -3.12 29.67 -16.87
N ASP A 211 -3.59 30.25 -17.97
CA ASP A 211 -4.99 30.62 -18.16
C ASP A 211 -5.91 29.38 -18.07
N ALA A 212 -5.56 28.30 -18.78
CA ALA A 212 -6.28 27.03 -18.71
C ALA A 212 -6.25 26.38 -17.32
N ARG A 213 -5.22 26.63 -16.50
CA ARG A 213 -5.18 26.12 -15.12
C ARG A 213 -6.18 26.88 -14.24
N ASP A 214 -6.24 28.20 -14.39
CA ASP A 214 -7.11 29.06 -13.60
C ASP A 214 -8.59 28.90 -14.03
N HIS A 215 -8.82 28.72 -15.34
CA HIS A 215 -10.14 28.54 -15.95
C HIS A 215 -10.51 27.08 -16.28
N SER A 216 -9.78 26.09 -15.75
CA SER A 216 -9.97 24.65 -16.03
C SER A 216 -11.39 24.11 -15.77
N HIS A 217 -12.20 24.87 -15.03
CA HIS A 217 -13.58 24.55 -14.67
C HIS A 217 -14.61 25.03 -15.71
N GLU A 218 -14.21 25.96 -16.58
CA GLU A 218 -15.04 26.62 -17.59
C GLU A 218 -14.80 26.03 -19.00
N ASP A 219 -13.75 25.21 -19.14
CA ASP A 219 -13.43 24.50 -20.37
C ASP A 219 -14.60 23.60 -20.80
N SER A 220 -15.30 24.02 -21.85
CA SER A 220 -16.42 23.27 -22.44
C SER A 220 -15.98 21.91 -23.01
N GLU A 221 -14.69 21.75 -23.29
CA GLU A 221 -14.09 20.49 -23.76
C GLU A 221 -13.81 19.50 -22.63
N ALA A 222 -13.78 19.95 -21.37
CA ALA A 222 -13.47 19.12 -20.21
C ALA A 222 -14.66 18.23 -19.82
N MET A 223 -14.92 17.23 -20.65
CA MET A 223 -16.01 16.28 -20.46
C MET A 223 -15.72 15.35 -19.27
N PRO A 224 -16.70 15.12 -18.39
CA PRO A 224 -16.54 14.21 -17.27
C PRO A 224 -16.42 12.75 -17.75
N ARG A 225 -15.61 11.97 -17.03
CA ARG A 225 -15.41 10.55 -17.32
C ARG A 225 -16.20 9.67 -16.37
N ILE A 226 -16.86 8.64 -16.89
CA ILE A 226 -17.63 7.67 -16.12
C ILE A 226 -16.67 6.71 -15.39
N LEU A 227 -16.77 6.64 -14.06
CA LEU A 227 -15.88 5.85 -13.20
C LEU A 227 -16.38 4.43 -12.93
N GLU A 228 -17.69 4.21 -12.98
CA GLU A 228 -18.33 2.92 -12.71
C GLU A 228 -19.38 2.64 -13.77
N THR A 229 -19.68 1.37 -14.02
CA THR A 229 -20.77 1.00 -14.95
C THR A 229 -22.09 1.64 -14.51
N PRO A 230 -22.83 2.29 -15.42
CA PRO A 230 -24.08 2.97 -15.11
C PRO A 230 -25.11 2.08 -14.39
N GLU A 231 -25.65 2.55 -13.27
CA GLU A 231 -26.67 1.83 -12.50
C GLU A 231 -28.07 2.30 -12.90
N LYS A 232 -28.94 1.38 -13.33
CA LYS A 232 -30.33 1.70 -13.64
C LYS A 232 -31.20 1.63 -12.38
N VAL A 233 -31.63 2.80 -11.90
CA VAL A 233 -32.57 2.93 -10.78
C VAL A 233 -33.96 3.29 -11.31
N LYS A 234 -34.83 2.29 -11.45
CA LYS A 234 -36.21 2.43 -11.97
C LYS A 234 -36.23 3.09 -13.38
N LYS A 235 -36.63 4.38 -13.45
CA LYS A 235 -36.71 5.20 -14.68
C LYS A 235 -35.54 6.19 -14.83
N ASN A 236 -34.53 6.06 -13.97
CA ASN A 236 -33.36 6.92 -13.94
C ASN A 236 -32.10 6.07 -14.10
N VAL A 237 -31.07 6.65 -14.71
CA VAL A 237 -29.71 6.10 -14.72
C VAL A 237 -28.85 6.95 -13.80
N ARG A 238 -28.11 6.28 -12.92
CA ARG A 238 -27.12 6.91 -12.06
C ARG A 238 -25.73 6.67 -12.67
N LEU A 239 -25.04 7.76 -13.00
CA LEU A 239 -23.64 7.73 -13.42
C LEU A 239 -22.77 8.24 -12.27
N LYS A 240 -21.72 7.50 -11.92
CA LYS A 240 -20.65 8.03 -11.07
C LYS A 240 -19.57 8.58 -11.99
N VAL A 241 -19.29 9.87 -11.91
CA VAL A 241 -18.37 10.54 -12.82
C VAL A 241 -17.27 11.29 -12.09
N CYS A 242 -16.11 11.36 -12.72
CA CYS A 242 -15.03 12.26 -12.39
C CYS A 242 -15.29 13.59 -13.10
N ALA A 243 -15.60 14.64 -12.35
CA ALA A 243 -15.90 15.96 -12.88
C ALA A 243 -14.62 16.76 -13.16
N PRO A 244 -14.64 17.71 -14.12
CA PRO A 244 -13.50 18.60 -14.39
C PRO A 244 -13.10 19.45 -13.18
N LEU A 245 -14.02 19.65 -12.23
CA LEU A 245 -13.74 20.30 -10.94
C LEU A 245 -12.82 19.50 -10.00
N GLY A 246 -12.41 18.28 -10.38
CA GLY A 246 -11.65 17.40 -9.48
C GLY A 246 -12.49 16.77 -8.38
N ASN A 247 -13.81 16.65 -8.59
CA ASN A 247 -14.75 16.06 -7.64
C ASN A 247 -15.40 14.80 -8.20
N ILE A 248 -15.82 13.89 -7.32
CA ILE A 248 -16.67 12.76 -7.72
C ILE A 248 -18.13 13.15 -7.55
N GLU A 249 -18.85 13.08 -8.65
CA GLU A 249 -20.26 13.41 -8.72
C GLU A 249 -21.09 12.20 -9.13
N TYR A 250 -22.29 12.11 -8.56
CA TYR A 250 -23.33 11.20 -9.01
C TYR A 250 -24.35 11.95 -9.84
N TRP A 251 -24.41 11.66 -11.13
CA TRP A 251 -25.32 12.28 -12.06
C TRP A 251 -26.55 11.40 -12.21
N GLN A 252 -27.73 12.02 -12.17
CA GLN A 252 -28.98 11.33 -12.42
C GLN A 252 -29.55 11.76 -13.76
N ILE A 253 -29.73 10.77 -14.64
CA ILE A 253 -30.30 10.96 -15.97
C ILE A 253 -31.66 10.26 -15.98
N PRO A 254 -32.75 11.00 -15.71
CA PRO A 254 -34.09 10.46 -15.82
C PRO A 254 -34.49 10.30 -17.29
N ARG A 255 -35.43 9.39 -17.56
CA ARG A 255 -36.04 9.25 -18.88
C ARG A 255 -36.72 10.53 -19.40
N SER A 256 -37.07 11.47 -18.50
CA SER A 256 -37.67 12.75 -18.86
C SER A 256 -36.70 13.76 -19.47
N THR A 257 -35.38 13.60 -19.29
CA THR A 257 -34.38 14.47 -19.95
C THR A 257 -34.33 14.21 -21.46
N GLY A 258 -34.69 13.00 -21.90
CA GLY A 258 -34.75 12.62 -23.30
C GLY A 258 -34.65 11.11 -23.46
N LYS A 259 -35.35 10.55 -24.46
CA LYS A 259 -35.30 9.10 -24.76
C LYS A 259 -33.89 8.67 -25.18
N GLN A 260 -33.23 9.50 -26.00
CA GLN A 260 -31.88 9.23 -26.52
C GLN A 260 -30.83 9.29 -25.40
N ALA A 261 -30.75 10.42 -24.69
CA ALA A 261 -29.81 10.56 -23.56
C ALA A 261 -30.00 9.47 -22.49
N TYR A 262 -31.23 9.05 -22.21
CA TYR A 262 -31.50 7.94 -21.30
C TYR A 262 -31.03 6.59 -21.85
N HIS A 263 -31.22 6.34 -23.15
CA HIS A 263 -30.75 5.11 -23.79
C HIS A 263 -29.22 5.06 -23.81
N ASP A 264 -28.57 6.18 -24.14
CA ASP A 264 -27.12 6.29 -24.21
C ASP A 264 -26.50 6.17 -22.81
N ALA A 265 -27.08 6.80 -21.80
CA ALA A 265 -26.64 6.64 -20.41
C ALA A 265 -26.72 5.18 -19.93
N ARG A 266 -27.72 4.41 -20.40
CA ARG A 266 -27.83 2.97 -20.10
C ARG A 266 -26.82 2.10 -20.83
N LYS A 267 -26.29 2.58 -21.96
CA LYS A 267 -25.37 1.85 -22.82
C LYS A 267 -23.92 2.28 -22.64
N ALA A 268 -23.70 3.41 -21.98
CA ALA A 268 -22.39 3.88 -21.57
C ALA A 268 -21.67 2.84 -20.71
N ARG A 269 -20.35 2.79 -20.87
CA ARG A 269 -19.47 1.89 -20.15
C ARG A 269 -18.58 2.68 -19.19
N GLN A 270 -17.94 1.93 -18.30
CA GLN A 270 -16.89 2.48 -17.45
C GLN A 270 -15.76 3.02 -18.34
N GLY A 271 -15.33 4.26 -18.10
CA GLY A 271 -14.27 4.92 -18.87
C GLY A 271 -14.75 5.80 -20.02
N ASP A 272 -16.04 5.77 -20.38
CA ASP A 272 -16.57 6.64 -21.43
C ASP A 272 -16.65 8.10 -20.97
N LEU A 273 -16.50 9.03 -21.92
CA LEU A 273 -16.73 10.46 -21.72
C LEU A 273 -18.21 10.77 -21.90
N TRP A 274 -18.75 11.68 -21.09
CA TRP A 274 -20.16 12.01 -21.11
C TRP A 274 -20.40 13.50 -21.38
N ALA A 275 -20.84 13.84 -22.61
CA ALA A 275 -21.01 15.22 -23.06
C ALA A 275 -22.43 15.80 -22.84
N LEU A 276 -23.45 14.96 -22.72
CA LEU A 276 -24.88 15.37 -22.75
C LEU A 276 -25.36 16.11 -21.48
N GLY A 277 -24.43 16.45 -20.58
CA GLY A 277 -24.73 17.12 -19.32
C GLY A 277 -25.52 16.26 -18.33
N LYS A 278 -26.05 16.92 -17.29
CA LYS A 278 -26.80 16.29 -16.20
C LYS A 278 -28.07 17.09 -15.90
N LYS A 279 -29.12 16.40 -15.44
CA LYS A 279 -30.30 17.08 -14.89
C LYS A 279 -30.10 17.44 -13.43
N SER A 280 -29.53 16.52 -12.65
CA SER A 280 -29.13 16.75 -11.27
C SER A 280 -27.82 16.03 -10.97
N ALA A 281 -27.01 16.64 -10.10
CA ALA A 281 -25.74 16.11 -9.63
C ALA A 281 -25.71 16.13 -8.11
N VAL A 282 -25.16 15.08 -7.53
CA VAL A 282 -24.83 15.02 -6.10
C VAL A 282 -23.33 14.87 -5.97
N VAL A 283 -22.67 15.84 -5.37
CA VAL A 283 -21.22 15.80 -5.10
C VAL A 283 -20.99 14.93 -3.85
N LYS A 284 -20.21 13.85 -3.96
CA LYS A 284 -19.97 12.91 -2.84
C LYS A 284 -18.56 13.00 -2.27
N ALA A 285 -17.54 13.06 -3.12
CA ALA A 285 -16.15 13.13 -2.69
C ALA A 285 -15.57 14.47 -3.14
N GLN A 286 -15.66 15.46 -2.26
CA GLN A 286 -14.91 16.69 -2.35
C GLN A 286 -13.81 16.63 -1.28
N LEU A 287 -12.55 16.72 -1.72
CA LEU A 287 -11.41 16.82 -0.82
C LEU A 287 -11.31 18.25 -0.25
N LEU A 288 -12.34 18.65 0.51
CA LEU A 288 -12.33 19.91 1.23
C LEU A 288 -11.17 19.93 2.22
N GLU A 289 -10.53 21.08 2.35
CA GLU A 289 -9.42 21.28 3.28
C GLU A 289 -9.80 20.95 4.72
N ALA A 290 -11.03 21.29 5.12
CA ALA A 290 -11.59 20.95 6.42
C ALA A 290 -11.67 19.42 6.65
N ASN A 291 -11.94 18.63 5.61
CA ASN A 291 -11.92 17.18 5.70
C ASN A 291 -10.48 16.68 5.86
N MET A 292 -9.55 17.20 5.07
CA MET A 292 -8.13 16.86 5.18
C MET A 292 -7.55 17.19 6.56
N GLU A 293 -7.94 18.30 7.16
CA GLU A 293 -7.51 18.67 8.51
C GLU A 293 -8.05 17.70 9.56
N LYS A 294 -9.32 17.29 9.46
CA LYS A 294 -9.90 16.25 10.31
C LYS A 294 -9.13 14.94 10.17
N LEU A 295 -8.79 14.52 8.95
CA LEU A 295 -7.97 13.33 8.71
C LEU A 295 -6.58 13.44 9.38
N LYS A 296 -5.92 14.60 9.24
CA LYS A 296 -4.63 14.86 9.91
C LYS A 296 -4.74 14.76 11.43
N ARG A 297 -5.79 15.32 12.03
CA ARG A 297 -6.06 15.21 13.47
C ARG A 297 -6.26 13.75 13.89
N MET A 298 -7.07 12.99 13.17
CA MET A 298 -7.30 11.56 13.45
C MET A 298 -6.01 10.73 13.32
N SER A 299 -5.22 10.96 12.27
CA SER A 299 -3.92 10.31 12.08
C SER A 299 -2.96 10.60 13.24
N ASN A 300 -2.90 11.86 13.69
CA ASN A 300 -2.08 12.27 14.82
C ASN A 300 -2.54 11.64 16.14
N MET A 301 -3.85 11.50 16.36
CA MET A 301 -4.39 10.82 17.55
C MET A 301 -4.04 9.33 17.57
N GLN A 302 -4.23 8.63 16.45
CA GLN A 302 -3.83 7.22 16.33
C GLN A 302 -2.33 7.04 16.52
N ARG A 303 -1.50 7.93 15.95
CA ARG A 303 -0.05 7.91 16.16
C ARG A 303 0.30 8.08 17.64
N LYS A 304 -0.32 9.03 18.34
CA LYS A 304 -0.10 9.23 19.78
C LYS A 304 -0.51 8.00 20.59
N PHE A 305 -1.62 7.36 20.23
CA PHE A 305 -2.10 6.14 20.86
C PHE A 305 -1.11 4.98 20.67
N VAL A 306 -0.71 4.68 19.43
CA VAL A 306 0.27 3.63 19.11
C VAL A 306 1.62 3.89 19.79
N MET A 307 2.10 5.14 19.80
CA MET A 307 3.35 5.49 20.49
C MET A 307 3.24 5.32 22.01
N LYS A 308 2.08 5.62 22.62
CA LYS A 308 1.83 5.40 24.04
C LYS A 308 1.82 3.91 24.38
N GLU A 309 1.22 3.08 23.53
CA GLU A 309 1.23 1.61 23.70
C GLU A 309 2.64 1.03 23.56
N LYS A 310 3.40 1.45 22.55
CA LYS A 310 4.81 1.05 22.39
C LYS A 310 5.65 1.43 23.61
N ARG A 311 5.47 2.64 24.15
CA ARG A 311 6.15 3.07 25.39
C ARG A 311 5.77 2.20 26.59
N LYS A 312 4.49 1.85 26.75
CA LYS A 312 4.04 0.92 27.81
C LYS A 312 4.66 -0.46 27.64
N GLN A 313 4.75 -0.99 26.42
CA GLN A 313 5.39 -2.27 26.15
C GLN A 313 6.90 -2.23 26.45
N GLN A 314 7.59 -1.16 26.07
CA GLN A 314 9.00 -0.95 26.40
C GLN A 314 9.22 -0.86 27.91
N LEU A 315 8.38 -0.11 28.62
CA LEU A 315 8.44 -0.03 30.08
C LEU A 315 8.21 -1.40 30.72
N LYS A 316 7.19 -2.16 30.29
CA LYS A 316 6.95 -3.54 30.78
C LYS A 316 8.17 -4.44 30.57
N LYS A 317 8.83 -4.33 29.41
CA LYS A 317 10.07 -5.09 29.10
C LYS A 317 11.27 -4.67 29.96
N LEU A 318 11.34 -3.41 30.38
CA LEU A 318 12.39 -2.90 31.27
C LEU A 318 12.13 -3.32 32.71
N VAL A 319 10.89 -3.16 33.19
CA VAL A 319 10.47 -3.59 34.54
C VAL A 319 10.62 -5.11 34.70
N SER A 320 10.29 -5.91 33.67
CA SER A 320 10.52 -7.36 33.72
C SER A 320 12.00 -7.78 33.67
N ARG A 321 12.94 -6.84 33.43
CA ARG A 321 14.39 -7.10 33.38
C ARG A 321 15.12 -6.67 34.64
N LEU A 322 14.53 -5.81 35.47
CA LEU A 322 15.08 -5.50 36.79
C LEU A 322 14.67 -6.61 37.76
N ALA A 323 15.63 -7.46 38.12
CA ALA A 323 15.44 -8.51 39.13
C ALA A 323 15.22 -7.93 40.55
N SER A 324 15.49 -6.64 40.76
CA SER A 324 15.39 -5.94 42.05
C SER A 324 13.97 -5.56 42.48
N ASP A 325 12.95 -5.72 41.62
CA ASP A 325 11.55 -5.42 41.94
C ASP A 325 10.76 -6.67 42.36
N PHE A 326 11.43 -7.83 42.51
CA PHE A 326 10.83 -9.05 43.09
C PHE A 326 10.99 -9.14 44.60
N ASP A 327 11.68 -8.19 45.24
CA ASP A 327 11.81 -8.13 46.69
C ASP A 327 10.59 -7.38 47.29
N ASP A 328 9.66 -8.19 47.80
CA ASP A 328 8.53 -7.93 48.71
C ASP A 328 7.40 -6.92 48.31
N PRO A 329 6.23 -7.43 47.83
CA PRO A 329 5.01 -6.67 47.54
C PRO A 329 4.39 -5.87 48.71
N LEU A 330 4.92 -6.04 49.93
CA LEU A 330 4.41 -5.40 51.15
C LEU A 330 4.89 -3.95 51.27
N ASP A 331 6.13 -3.66 50.88
CA ASP A 331 6.70 -2.32 51.01
C ASP A 331 6.06 -1.32 50.03
N GLU A 332 5.68 -1.77 48.83
CA GLU A 332 4.98 -0.93 47.85
C GLU A 332 3.55 -0.59 48.29
N LEU A 333 2.87 -1.52 48.96
CA LEU A 333 1.52 -1.30 49.51
C LEU A 333 1.55 -0.30 50.67
N ASP A 334 2.55 -0.40 51.55
CA ASP A 334 2.75 0.53 52.66
C ASP A 334 3.13 1.93 52.17
N GLN A 335 3.97 2.03 51.13
CA GLN A 335 4.30 3.31 50.48
C GLN A 335 3.09 3.94 49.80
N LEU A 336 2.29 3.15 49.07
CA LEU A 336 1.05 3.64 48.46
C LEU A 336 0.03 4.07 49.52
N ALA A 337 -0.08 3.34 50.63
CA ALA A 337 -0.95 3.70 51.75
C ALA A 337 -0.49 5.02 52.39
N THR A 338 0.80 5.18 52.66
CA THR A 338 1.34 6.43 53.23
C THR A 338 1.17 7.62 52.29
N ASP A 339 1.39 7.46 50.99
CA ASP A 339 1.16 8.51 50.01
C ASP A 339 -0.33 8.91 49.92
N LEU A 340 -1.23 7.93 49.99
CA LEU A 340 -2.68 8.16 50.00
C LEU A 340 -3.11 8.93 51.27
N GLU A 341 -2.54 8.59 52.43
CA GLU A 341 -2.76 9.28 53.70
C GLU A 341 -2.20 10.72 53.73
N GLN A 342 -1.16 11.00 52.94
CA GLN A 342 -0.58 12.33 52.81
C GLN A 342 -1.38 13.26 51.90
N LEU A 343 -2.21 12.71 51.00
CA LEU A 343 -3.04 13.52 50.11
C LEU A 343 -4.02 14.39 50.90
N LYS A 344 -4.00 15.70 50.63
CA LYS A 344 -4.91 16.70 51.24
C LYS A 344 -6.38 16.30 51.16
N LYS A 345 -6.80 15.66 50.07
CA LYS A 345 -8.18 15.21 49.87
C LYS A 345 -8.57 14.07 50.82
N TYR A 346 -7.66 13.14 51.09
CA TYR A 346 -7.90 12.04 52.02
C TYR A 346 -8.00 12.56 53.45
N ARG A 347 -7.05 13.43 53.86
CA ARG A 347 -7.08 14.11 55.17
C ARG A 347 -8.34 14.96 55.38
N LEU A 348 -8.78 15.70 54.37
CA LEU A 348 -10.02 16.49 54.45
C LEU A 348 -11.27 15.61 54.59
N LYS A 349 -11.30 14.42 53.98
CA LYS A 349 -12.38 13.45 54.16
C LYS A 349 -12.34 12.80 55.54
N GLY A 350 -11.16 12.43 56.04
CA GLY A 350 -10.97 11.94 57.42
C GLY A 350 -11.46 12.95 58.46
N LYS A 351 -11.13 14.24 58.29
CA LYS A 351 -11.62 15.34 59.14
C LYS A 351 -13.14 15.50 59.11
N LYS A 352 -13.76 15.36 57.93
CA LYS A 352 -15.22 15.42 57.78
C LYS A 352 -15.95 14.21 58.38
N ALA A 353 -15.28 13.06 58.43
CA ALA A 353 -15.83 11.83 58.96
C ALA A 353 -15.48 11.59 60.45
N GLY A 354 -14.76 12.52 61.10
CA GLY A 354 -14.46 12.47 62.54
C GLY A 354 -13.28 11.56 62.92
N TYR A 355 -12.48 11.10 61.95
CA TYR A 355 -11.37 10.16 62.17
C TYR A 355 -9.99 10.83 62.36
N ASP A 356 -9.94 12.15 62.57
CA ASP A 356 -8.69 12.88 62.83
C ASP A 356 -8.27 12.70 64.30
N VAL A 357 -7.78 11.50 64.63
CA VAL A 357 -7.29 11.18 65.98
C VAL A 357 -5.81 11.56 66.06
N ASP A 358 -5.47 12.53 66.93
CA ASP A 358 -4.09 12.84 67.26
C ASP A 358 -3.44 11.61 67.92
N LEU A 359 -2.63 10.85 67.19
CA LEU A 359 -1.94 9.64 67.67
C LEU A 359 -1.08 9.88 68.93
N ARG A 360 -0.68 11.14 69.20
CA ARG A 360 0.07 11.53 70.42
C ARG A 360 -0.80 11.76 71.65
N ARG A 361 -2.12 11.86 71.47
CA ARG A 361 -3.13 12.03 72.53
C ARG A 361 -4.01 10.77 72.69
N TYR A 362 -3.72 9.73 71.93
CA TYR A 362 -4.47 8.49 71.92
C TYR A 362 -3.97 7.58 73.04
N ASP A 363 -4.48 7.78 74.24
CA ASP A 363 -4.33 6.82 75.34
C ASP A 363 -5.26 5.64 75.03
N GLY A 364 -4.73 4.60 74.38
CA GLY A 364 -5.48 3.47 73.83
C GLY A 364 -6.40 2.74 74.81
N LYS A 365 -7.58 3.30 75.05
CA LYS A 365 -8.74 2.72 75.70
C LYS A 365 -9.96 2.80 74.80
#